data_AF-A0A5M3MXH2-F1
#
_entry.id   AF-A0A5M3MXH2-F1
#
_cell.length_a   1.000
_cell.length_b   1.000
_cell.length_c   1.000
_cell.angle_alpha   90.00
_cell.angle_beta   90.00
_cell.angle_gamma   90.00
#
_symmetry.space_group_name_H-M   'P 1'
#
loop_
_entity.id
_entity.type
_entity.pdbx_description
1 polymer ?
#
loop_
_entity_poly.entity_id
_entity_poly.type
_entity_poly.pdbx_seq_one_letter_code
_entity_poly.pdbx_strand_id
1 'polypeptide(L)'
;SGRRIGLGPQSYFPGPDQAGQAPCEDAGGAPVYFGSAILDDGSVHPCKIAPHLGAQYACRVPYAGREIAHMGRYDLLPYDANAMELVRTSHGRVPPGCRPVEGGCESGGQKLCHAVARVEPGGVHVPGKAGEHLGGCHVAFGDREHVIRDNYEIL
;
A
#
# COMPACT_ATOMS: atom_id res chain seq x y z
N SER A 1 13.57 -1.37 10.41
CA SER A 1 12.86 -2.04 9.31
C SER A 1 12.13 -3.24 9.87
N GLY A 2 10.82 -3.36 9.60
CA GLY A 2 10.04 -4.54 9.98
C GLY A 2 10.33 -5.72 9.03
N ARG A 3 9.97 -6.93 9.45
CA ARG A 3 10.04 -8.13 8.60
C ARG A 3 9.22 -7.90 7.32
N ARG A 4 9.79 -8.25 6.17
CA ARG A 4 9.14 -8.22 4.85
C ARG A 4 9.14 -9.63 4.28
N ILE A 5 8.10 -10.01 3.55
CA ILE A 5 7.99 -11.32 2.90
C ILE A 5 8.01 -11.11 1.39
N GLY A 6 9.04 -11.61 0.73
CA GLY A 6 9.16 -11.49 -0.73
C GLY A 6 8.17 -12.38 -1.47
N LEU A 7 7.49 -11.78 -2.44
CA LEU A 7 6.49 -12.39 -3.31
C LEU A 7 6.76 -12.01 -4.77
N GLY A 8 6.14 -12.76 -5.67
CA GLY A 8 6.15 -12.51 -7.11
C GLY A 8 4.97 -13.20 -7.79
N PRO A 9 4.91 -13.16 -9.13
CA PRO A 9 3.74 -13.61 -9.92
C PRO A 9 3.36 -15.08 -9.75
N GLN A 10 4.33 -15.91 -9.32
CA GLN A 10 4.16 -17.36 -9.13
C GLN A 10 4.18 -17.75 -7.64
N SER A 11 4.34 -16.79 -6.73
CA SER A 11 4.34 -17.07 -5.30
C SER A 11 2.92 -17.35 -4.83
N TYR A 12 2.75 -18.39 -4.02
CA TYR A 12 1.54 -18.53 -3.22
C TYR A 12 1.50 -17.43 -2.17
N PHE A 13 0.32 -16.86 -1.93
CA PHE A 13 0.16 -15.91 -0.83
C PHE A 13 0.37 -16.65 0.51
N PRO A 14 1.15 -16.09 1.45
CA PRO A 14 1.45 -16.76 2.70
C PRO A 14 0.19 -16.97 3.54
N GLY A 15 0.21 -18.00 4.40
CA GLY A 15 -0.87 -18.26 5.35
C GLY A 15 -1.01 -17.16 6.42
N PRO A 16 -2.13 -17.14 7.17
CA PRO A 16 -2.44 -16.09 8.15
C PRO A 16 -1.32 -15.80 9.17
N ASP A 17 -0.64 -16.84 9.66
CA ASP A 17 0.46 -16.72 10.63
C ASP A 17 1.66 -15.92 10.12
N GLN A 18 1.82 -15.85 8.80
CA GLN A 18 2.90 -15.13 8.13
C GLN A 18 2.43 -13.81 7.53
N ALA A 19 1.22 -13.79 6.95
CA ALA A 19 0.66 -12.60 6.34
C ALA A 19 0.25 -11.53 7.36
N GLY A 20 -0.03 -11.94 8.60
CA GLY A 20 -0.58 -11.06 9.63
C GLY A 20 -2.05 -10.72 9.37
N GLN A 21 -2.56 -9.77 10.16
CA GLN A 21 -3.92 -9.27 10.00
C GLN A 21 -4.04 -8.43 8.73
N ALA A 22 -5.14 -8.57 8.00
CA ALA A 22 -5.44 -7.67 6.90
C ALA A 22 -5.85 -6.28 7.45
N PRO A 23 -5.16 -5.18 7.09
CA PRO A 23 -5.54 -3.83 7.50
C PRO A 23 -6.83 -3.33 6.83
N CYS A 24 -7.20 -3.90 5.69
CA CYS A 24 -8.32 -3.44 4.88
C CYS A 24 -9.04 -4.63 4.23
N GLU A 25 -10.25 -4.36 3.73
CA GLU A 25 -11.03 -5.27 2.91
C GLU A 25 -11.42 -4.57 1.60
N ASP A 26 -11.46 -5.33 0.52
CA ASP A 26 -11.99 -4.89 -0.77
C ASP A 26 -13.52 -4.73 -0.71
N ALA A 27 -14.14 -4.18 -1.76
CA ALA A 27 -15.59 -3.95 -1.81
C ALA A 27 -16.44 -5.23 -1.58
N GLY A 28 -15.88 -6.40 -1.88
CA GLY A 28 -16.50 -7.71 -1.65
C GLY A 28 -16.21 -8.36 -0.29
N GLY A 29 -15.51 -7.67 0.62
CA GLY A 29 -15.09 -8.20 1.93
C GLY A 29 -13.83 -9.08 1.91
N ALA A 30 -13.17 -9.19 0.74
CA ALA A 30 -11.93 -9.96 0.63
C ALA A 30 -10.75 -9.19 1.27
N PRO A 31 -9.83 -9.85 1.99
CA PRO A 31 -8.75 -9.18 2.69
C PRO A 31 -7.73 -8.52 1.74
N VAL A 32 -7.27 -7.33 2.11
CA VAL A 32 -6.28 -6.54 1.36
C VAL A 32 -5.15 -6.12 2.30
N TYR A 33 -3.91 -6.27 1.82
CA TYR A 33 -2.69 -6.13 2.62
C TYR A 33 -1.77 -5.01 2.10
N PHE A 34 -0.86 -4.55 2.97
CA PHE A 34 0.22 -3.64 2.59
C PHE A 34 1.30 -4.35 1.80
N GLY A 35 1.72 -3.78 0.68
CA GLY A 35 2.89 -4.25 -0.06
C GLY A 35 3.81 -3.14 -0.51
N SER A 36 4.97 -3.53 -1.01
CA SER A 36 5.96 -2.68 -1.67
C SER A 36 6.36 -3.31 -3.00
N ALA A 37 5.94 -2.72 -4.12
CA ALA A 37 6.30 -3.17 -5.46
C ALA A 37 7.67 -2.61 -5.88
N ILE A 38 8.54 -3.46 -6.40
CA ILE A 38 9.85 -3.07 -6.94
C ILE A 38 9.69 -2.90 -8.44
N LEU A 39 9.86 -1.68 -8.94
CA LEU A 39 9.69 -1.35 -10.36
C LEU A 39 11.02 -1.48 -11.12
N ASP A 40 10.93 -1.52 -12.45
CA ASP A 40 12.08 -1.76 -13.34
C ASP A 40 13.14 -0.65 -13.28
N ASP A 41 12.75 0.58 -12.93
CA ASP A 41 13.65 1.71 -12.73
C ASP A 41 14.35 1.70 -11.36
N GLY A 42 14.12 0.66 -10.55
CA GLY A 42 14.67 0.49 -9.21
C GLY A 42 13.89 1.23 -8.11
N SER A 43 12.85 2.00 -8.45
CA SER A 43 11.97 2.59 -7.46
C SER A 43 11.16 1.51 -6.73
N VAL A 44 10.74 1.83 -5.50
CA VAL A 44 9.95 0.93 -4.67
C VAL A 44 8.70 1.67 -4.20
N HIS A 45 7.53 1.20 -4.60
CA HIS A 45 6.27 1.87 -4.35
C HIS A 45 5.36 1.06 -3.43
N PRO A 46 4.87 1.67 -2.33
CA PRO A 46 3.78 1.08 -1.57
C PRO A 46 2.57 0.79 -2.46
N CYS A 47 1.98 -0.39 -2.27
CA CYS A 47 0.91 -0.94 -3.08
C CYS A 47 -0.13 -1.66 -2.21
N LYS A 48 -1.30 -1.97 -2.80
CA LYS A 48 -2.22 -2.93 -2.20
C LYS A 48 -1.92 -4.33 -2.72
N ILE A 49 -1.98 -5.32 -1.84
CA ILE A 49 -1.93 -6.74 -2.20
C ILE A 49 -3.33 -7.33 -1.95
N ALA A 50 -3.95 -7.83 -3.01
CA ALA A 50 -5.30 -8.39 -3.03
C ALA A 50 -5.24 -9.86 -3.48
N PRO A 51 -4.97 -10.81 -2.57
CA PRO A 51 -4.69 -12.21 -2.93
C PRO A 51 -5.84 -12.89 -3.68
N HIS A 52 -7.08 -12.46 -3.47
CA HIS A 52 -8.27 -12.99 -4.13
C HIS A 52 -8.29 -12.76 -5.65
N LEU A 53 -7.47 -11.84 -6.17
CA LEU A 53 -7.33 -11.61 -7.62
C LEU A 53 -6.43 -12.66 -8.30
N GLY A 54 -5.81 -13.55 -7.53
CA GLY A 54 -4.83 -14.53 -7.99
C GLY A 54 -3.40 -13.98 -7.98
N ALA A 55 -2.41 -14.86 -7.82
CA ALA A 55 -1.00 -14.50 -7.60
C ALA A 55 -0.43 -13.51 -8.63
N GLN A 56 -0.83 -13.68 -9.90
CA GLN A 56 -0.41 -12.84 -11.02
C GLN A 56 -0.94 -11.41 -10.94
N TYR A 57 -2.09 -11.18 -10.29
CA TYR A 57 -2.79 -9.89 -10.29
C TYR A 57 -2.95 -9.28 -8.89
N ALA A 58 -2.36 -9.92 -7.88
CA ALA A 58 -2.55 -9.54 -6.49
C ALA A 58 -1.93 -8.18 -6.16
N CYS A 59 -0.77 -7.85 -6.74
CA CYS A 59 -0.07 -6.60 -6.48
C CYS A 59 -0.57 -5.46 -7.37
N ARG A 60 -1.14 -4.41 -6.77
CA ARG A 60 -1.73 -3.26 -7.48
C ARG A 60 -1.11 -1.95 -7.03
N VAL A 61 -0.44 -1.27 -7.95
CA VAL A 61 0.36 -0.06 -7.68
C VAL A 61 -0.37 1.18 -8.22
N PRO A 62 -0.53 2.24 -7.41
CA PRO A 62 -0.97 3.55 -7.90
C PRO A 62 0.22 4.25 -8.56
N TYR A 63 0.16 4.42 -9.88
CA TYR A 63 1.25 5.04 -10.62
C TYR A 63 0.76 5.72 -11.90
N ALA A 64 1.19 6.97 -12.12
CA ALA A 64 0.91 7.76 -13.32
C ALA A 64 -0.58 7.83 -13.70
N GLY A 65 -1.46 8.02 -12.71
CA GLY A 65 -2.92 8.13 -12.90
C GLY A 65 -3.64 6.79 -13.02
N ARG A 66 -2.94 5.66 -12.93
CA ARG A 66 -3.47 4.32 -13.19
C ARG A 66 -3.31 3.37 -12.00
N GLU A 67 -4.19 2.39 -11.93
CA GLU A 67 -3.95 1.17 -11.15
C GLU A 67 -3.19 0.17 -12.04
N ILE A 68 -1.94 -0.10 -11.70
CA ILE A 68 -1.08 -1.01 -12.45
C ILE A 68 -1.06 -2.38 -11.76
N ALA A 69 -1.38 -3.44 -12.50
CA ALA A 69 -1.09 -4.80 -12.08
C ALA A 69 0.43 -5.04 -12.18
N HIS A 70 1.11 -5.10 -11.03
CA HIS A 70 2.55 -5.30 -11.00
C HIS A 70 2.88 -6.77 -11.14
N MET A 71 3.65 -7.09 -12.18
CA MET A 71 4.02 -8.46 -12.57
C MET A 71 5.45 -8.80 -12.15
N GLY A 72 6.08 -7.98 -11.32
CA GLY A 72 7.44 -8.19 -10.82
C GLY A 72 7.49 -8.67 -9.37
N ARG A 73 8.66 -8.54 -8.75
CA ARG A 73 8.85 -8.80 -7.32
C ARG A 73 8.16 -7.71 -6.50
N TYR A 74 7.54 -8.11 -5.41
CA TYR A 74 7.00 -7.21 -4.39
C TYR A 74 7.19 -7.83 -3.01
N ASP A 75 7.19 -7.00 -1.98
CA ASP A 75 7.33 -7.45 -0.60
C ASP A 75 6.02 -7.18 0.16
N LEU A 76 5.46 -8.20 0.81
CA LEU A 76 4.38 -8.06 1.77
C LEU A 76 4.92 -7.48 3.08
N LEU A 77 4.18 -6.51 3.63
CA LEU A 77 4.36 -6.03 5.00
C LEU A 77 3.29 -6.69 5.89
N PRO A 78 3.66 -7.64 6.76
CA PRO A 78 2.74 -8.17 7.76
C PRO A 78 2.36 -7.08 8.75
N TYR A 79 1.07 -6.71 8.76
CA TYR A 79 0.54 -5.72 9.67
C TYR A 79 0.35 -6.33 11.07
N ASP A 80 0.86 -5.65 12.09
CA ASP A 80 0.73 -6.01 13.50
C ASP A 80 0.11 -4.83 14.26
N ALA A 81 -1.17 -4.97 14.61
CA ALA A 81 -1.93 -3.95 15.32
C ALA A 81 -1.41 -3.65 16.74
N ASN A 82 -0.53 -4.49 17.31
CA ASN A 82 0.11 -4.20 18.60
C ASN A 82 1.34 -3.29 18.46
N ALA A 83 1.92 -3.20 17.26
CA ALA A 83 3.16 -2.48 17.00
C ALA A 83 3.03 -1.37 15.96
N MET A 84 1.93 -1.35 15.20
CA MET A 84 1.68 -0.41 14.10
C MET A 84 0.27 0.17 14.22
N GLU A 85 0.16 1.46 13.96
CA GLU A 85 -1.09 2.22 14.08
C GLU A 85 -1.32 3.02 12.80
N LEU A 86 -2.55 3.00 12.29
CA LEU A 86 -2.98 3.88 11.22
C LEU A 86 -3.38 5.24 11.82
N VAL A 87 -2.59 6.26 11.53
CA VAL A 87 -2.76 7.60 12.11
C VAL A 87 -3.26 8.57 11.04
N ARG A 88 -4.37 9.26 11.35
CA ARG A 88 -4.99 10.24 10.45
C ARG A 88 -4.08 11.43 10.20
N THR A 89 -4.05 11.86 8.94
CA THR A 89 -3.28 13.02 8.48
C THR A 89 -3.85 13.60 7.17
N SER A 90 -3.21 14.66 6.69
CA SER A 90 -3.52 15.34 5.43
C SER A 90 -2.25 15.88 4.76
N HIS A 91 -2.35 16.18 3.47
CA HIS A 91 -1.39 16.95 2.68
C HIS A 91 0.06 16.42 2.70
N GLY A 92 0.23 15.10 2.72
CA GLY A 92 1.55 14.45 2.75
C GLY A 92 2.27 14.53 4.10
N ARG A 93 1.63 15.11 5.14
CA ARG A 93 2.30 15.39 6.42
C ARG A 93 2.36 14.16 7.31
N VAL A 94 3.45 14.08 8.07
CA VAL A 94 3.57 13.14 9.18
C VAL A 94 3.08 13.83 10.45
N PRO A 95 2.09 13.27 11.19
CA PRO A 95 1.66 13.83 12.45
C PRO A 95 2.81 13.92 13.48
N PRO A 96 2.86 14.96 14.33
CA PRO A 96 3.91 15.10 15.33
C PRO A 96 4.01 13.88 16.26
N GLY A 97 5.23 13.38 16.46
CA GLY A 97 5.50 12.22 17.31
C GLY A 97 5.34 10.86 16.61
N CYS A 98 4.82 10.82 15.38
CA CYS A 98 4.72 9.59 14.60
C CYS A 98 6.02 9.32 13.82
N ARG A 99 6.36 8.04 13.67
CA ARG A 99 7.43 7.58 12.76
C ARG A 99 6.79 6.71 11.68
N PRO A 100 6.65 7.22 10.43
CA PRO A 100 5.96 6.49 9.39
C PRO A 100 6.70 5.22 9.00
N VAL A 101 5.97 4.17 8.67
CA VAL A 101 6.52 2.93 8.13
C VAL A 101 6.88 3.15 6.67
N GLU A 102 8.18 3.32 6.42
CA GLU A 102 8.74 3.42 5.07
C GLU A 102 8.40 2.16 4.25
N GLY A 103 7.78 2.37 3.09
CA GLY A 103 7.42 1.32 2.15
C GLY A 103 8.22 1.38 0.85
N GLY A 104 9.07 2.40 0.67
CA GLY A 104 10.00 2.48 -0.45
C GLY A 104 10.43 3.92 -0.76
N CYS A 105 10.84 4.17 -2.01
CA CYS A 105 11.19 5.48 -2.51
C CYS A 105 10.92 5.59 -4.01
N GLU A 106 10.62 6.81 -4.45
CA GLU A 106 10.64 7.18 -5.87
C GLU A 106 12.07 7.02 -6.44
N SER A 107 12.21 6.98 -7.77
CA SER A 107 13.52 6.82 -8.43
C SER A 107 14.51 7.96 -8.11
N GLY A 108 14.00 9.15 -7.79
CA GLY A 108 14.79 10.27 -7.29
C GLY A 108 15.24 10.16 -5.82
N GLY A 109 14.87 9.09 -5.11
CA GLY A 109 15.21 8.85 -3.70
C GLY A 109 14.25 9.47 -2.69
N GLN A 110 13.15 10.12 -3.13
CA GLN A 110 12.14 10.65 -2.22
C GLN A 110 11.41 9.49 -1.52
N LYS A 111 11.36 9.51 -0.20
CA LYS A 111 10.77 8.43 0.61
C LYS A 111 9.26 8.36 0.43
N LEU A 112 8.74 7.14 0.48
CA LEU A 112 7.33 6.80 0.47
C LEU A 112 6.99 5.96 1.70
N CYS A 113 5.87 6.26 2.35
CA CYS A 113 5.33 5.45 3.44
C CYS A 113 4.05 4.72 3.02
N HIS A 114 3.74 3.65 3.74
CA HIS A 114 2.45 2.98 3.59
C HIS A 114 1.34 3.91 4.13
N ALA A 115 0.24 3.95 3.39
CA ALA A 115 -0.92 4.75 3.73
C ALA A 115 -2.20 4.01 3.37
N VAL A 116 -3.32 4.46 3.91
CA VAL A 116 -4.67 3.98 3.61
C VAL A 116 -5.55 5.19 3.34
N ALA A 117 -6.33 5.14 2.27
CA ALA A 117 -7.35 6.14 2.00
C ALA A 117 -8.70 5.50 1.71
N ARG A 118 -9.76 6.20 2.08
CA ARG A 118 -11.13 5.83 1.76
C ARG A 118 -11.50 6.33 0.35
N VAL A 119 -11.91 5.42 -0.53
CA VAL A 119 -12.31 5.73 -1.91
C VAL A 119 -13.83 5.70 -2.04
N GLU A 120 -14.38 6.71 -2.72
CA GLU A 120 -15.81 6.84 -3.03
C GLU A 120 -16.09 6.65 -4.53
N PRO A 121 -17.31 6.22 -4.93
CA PRO A 121 -18.41 5.77 -4.07
C PRO A 121 -18.17 4.37 -3.47
N GLY A 122 -18.66 4.13 -2.25
CA GLY A 122 -18.66 2.82 -1.59
C GLY A 122 -17.82 2.75 -0.32
N GLY A 123 -17.03 3.78 -0.03
CA GLY A 123 -16.33 3.93 1.24
C GLY A 123 -15.29 2.86 1.56
N VAL A 124 -14.66 2.27 0.54
CA VAL A 124 -13.67 1.21 0.69
C VAL A 124 -12.33 1.81 1.12
N HIS A 125 -11.69 1.23 2.14
CA HIS A 125 -10.34 1.62 2.56
C HIS A 125 -9.31 0.86 1.74
N VAL A 126 -8.39 1.59 1.11
CA VAL A 126 -7.45 1.04 0.13
C VAL A 126 -6.03 1.37 0.53
N PRO A 127 -5.14 0.37 0.70
CA PRO A 127 -3.72 0.61 0.88
C PRO A 127 -3.06 1.28 -0.33
N GLY A 128 -2.07 2.12 -0.07
CA GLY A 128 -1.31 2.83 -1.09
C GLY A 128 -0.08 3.54 -0.52
N LYS A 129 0.32 4.63 -1.16
CA LYS A 129 1.53 5.40 -0.85
C LYS A 129 1.21 6.82 -0.41
N ALA A 130 2.00 7.35 0.53
CA ALA A 130 2.03 8.78 0.83
C ALA A 130 3.48 9.26 0.96
N GLY A 131 3.65 10.57 0.80
CA GLY A 131 4.92 11.26 0.98
C GLY A 131 4.70 12.77 0.93
N GLU A 132 5.57 13.53 1.59
CA GLU A 132 5.45 14.99 1.67
C GLU A 132 5.39 15.64 0.27
N HIS A 133 6.24 15.16 -0.64
CA HIS A 133 6.30 15.61 -2.03
C HIS A 133 5.07 15.22 -2.88
N LEU A 134 4.28 14.23 -2.45
CA LEU A 134 3.04 13.85 -3.12
C LEU A 134 1.85 14.71 -2.69
N GLY A 135 1.92 15.32 -1.50
CA GLY A 135 0.85 16.16 -0.95
C GLY A 135 -0.45 15.41 -0.64
N GLY A 136 -0.41 14.08 -0.52
CA GLY A 136 -1.58 13.24 -0.22
C GLY A 136 -1.28 11.75 -0.24
N CYS A 137 -2.34 10.94 -0.13
CA CYS A 137 -2.31 9.49 -0.29
C CYS A 137 -2.77 9.11 -1.70
N HIS A 138 -1.97 8.30 -2.37
CA HIS A 138 -2.23 7.74 -3.68
C HIS A 138 -2.60 6.26 -3.53
N VAL A 139 -3.76 5.86 -4.02
CA VAL A 139 -4.29 4.50 -3.91
C VAL A 139 -4.79 3.97 -5.26
N ALA A 140 -4.62 2.67 -5.49
CA ALA A 140 -4.99 2.03 -6.75
C ALA A 140 -6.36 1.37 -6.60
N PHE A 141 -7.40 1.87 -7.28
CA PHE A 141 -8.75 1.30 -7.17
C PHE A 141 -9.61 1.57 -8.40
N GLY A 142 -10.26 0.53 -8.93
CA GLY A 142 -11.14 0.63 -10.08
C GLY A 142 -10.41 1.11 -11.34
N ASP A 143 -9.25 0.50 -11.62
CA ASP A 143 -8.38 0.76 -12.78
C ASP A 143 -7.75 2.16 -12.83
N ARG A 144 -7.85 2.93 -11.74
CA ARG A 144 -7.34 4.30 -11.64
C ARG A 144 -6.53 4.51 -10.37
N GLU A 145 -5.64 5.49 -10.43
CA GLU A 145 -5.03 6.08 -9.24
C GLU A 145 -5.96 7.17 -8.67
N HIS A 146 -6.24 7.11 -7.38
CA HIS A 146 -6.98 8.14 -6.65
C HIS A 146 -6.01 8.89 -5.73
N VAL A 147 -6.12 10.21 -5.71
CA VAL A 147 -5.30 11.09 -4.86
C VAL A 147 -6.19 11.73 -3.79
N ILE A 148 -6.05 11.28 -2.55
CA ILE A 148 -6.79 11.76 -1.39
C ILE A 148 -5.87 12.67 -0.59
N ARG A 149 -6.23 13.96 -0.51
CA ARG A 149 -5.39 14.97 0.16
C ARG A 149 -5.71 15.13 1.64
N ASP A 150 -6.88 14.69 2.07
CA ASP A 150 -7.42 14.97 3.39
C ASP A 150 -7.97 13.72 4.05
N ASN A 151 -7.82 13.63 5.38
CA ASN A 151 -8.41 12.57 6.22
C ASN A 151 -8.07 11.15 5.77
N TYR A 152 -6.87 10.94 5.23
CA TYR A 152 -6.31 9.62 5.01
C TYR A 152 -5.44 9.23 6.21
N GLU A 153 -4.96 7.99 6.25
CA GLU A 153 -4.13 7.47 7.34
C GLU A 153 -2.76 7.07 6.81
N ILE A 154 -1.70 7.35 7.57
CA ILE A 154 -0.37 6.77 7.35
C ILE A 154 -0.11 5.72 8.42
N LEU A 155 0.65 4.69 8.04
CA LEU A 155 1.14 3.68 8.96
C LEU A 155 2.45 4.11 9.62
#